data_AF-A0A1P8WT59-F1
#
_entry.id   AF-A0A1P8WT59-F1
#
_cell.length_a   1.000
_cell.length_b   1.000
_cell.length_c   1.000
_cell.angle_alpha   90.00
_cell.angle_beta   90.00
_cell.angle_gamma   90.00
#
_symmetry.space_group_name_H-M   'P 1'
#
loop_
_entity.id
_entity.type
_entity.pdbx_description
1 polymer ?
#
loop_
_entity_poly.entity_id
_entity_poly.type
_entity_poly.pdbx_seq_one_letter_code
_entity_poly.pdbx_strand_id
1 'polypeptide(L)'
;MRFLAALLVLTLSGCGIAVSDKPMLAAADTAGAPQFADGVWLMPEFDEEADCAVDAAKPVSSWPDCATWALHKDGQWFARDGDSGIATKPVPREAVVVSNGDIAIVQLESEPGEDGTVDPTPFTFVAFDNKPATTAPLRAIGFWMVMCGKYEPVQGAAEDEADELVRFPGFDEKCRPESVQVLRDAAAASRPAADFPLPQFGWARAALD
;
A
#
# COMPACT_ATOMS: atom_id res chain seq x y z
N MET A 1 24.18 41.88 6.92
CA MET A 1 24.67 40.79 6.05
C MET A 1 25.32 39.74 6.93
N ARG A 2 25.00 38.45 6.72
CA ARG A 2 25.41 37.24 7.51
C ARG A 2 24.47 37.01 8.71
N PHE A 3 23.65 35.95 8.83
CA PHE A 3 23.69 34.60 8.26
C PHE A 3 22.26 34.13 7.88
N LEU A 4 22.00 33.96 6.57
CA LEU A 4 21.03 32.99 6.08
C LEU A 4 21.74 31.62 6.14
N ALA A 5 21.38 30.73 7.06
CA ALA A 5 21.75 29.31 7.01
C ALA A 5 21.07 28.49 8.14
N ALA A 6 19.74 28.54 8.24
CA ALA A 6 18.99 27.68 9.17
C ALA A 6 17.65 27.25 8.56
N LEU A 7 17.66 26.92 7.27
CA LEU A 7 16.44 26.56 6.53
C LEU A 7 16.78 25.53 5.45
N LEU A 8 17.27 24.34 5.82
CA LEU A 8 17.49 23.20 4.88
C LEU A 8 17.87 21.86 5.56
N VAL A 9 17.32 21.53 6.74
CA VAL A 9 17.47 20.17 7.34
C VAL A 9 16.12 19.44 7.45
N LEU A 10 15.02 20.07 7.00
CA LEU A 10 13.69 19.45 6.93
C LEU A 10 13.46 18.64 5.65
N THR A 11 14.50 18.27 4.92
CA THR A 11 14.36 17.41 3.74
C THR A 11 14.34 15.94 4.17
N LEU A 12 13.15 15.49 4.56
CA LEU A 12 12.64 14.14 4.35
C LEU A 12 13.60 13.03 4.77
N SER A 13 13.61 12.72 6.06
CA SER A 13 13.74 11.33 6.51
C SER A 13 12.74 10.51 5.71
N GLY A 14 13.22 9.87 4.63
CA GLY A 14 12.41 9.03 3.77
C GLY A 14 11.61 8.09 4.64
N CYS A 15 10.29 8.04 4.41
CA CYS A 15 9.39 7.11 5.07
C CYS A 15 10.09 5.74 5.08
N GLY A 16 10.16 5.08 6.25
CA GLY A 16 10.83 3.78 6.43
C GLY A 16 10.18 2.62 5.66
N ILE A 17 9.53 2.91 4.54
CA ILE A 17 8.77 2.05 3.66
C ILE A 17 9.69 1.60 2.51
N ALA A 18 9.59 0.34 2.13
CA ALA A 18 10.28 -0.19 0.97
C ALA A 18 9.74 0.44 -0.31
N VAL A 19 10.65 0.90 -1.17
CA VAL A 19 10.30 1.52 -2.46
C VAL A 19 11.19 1.01 -3.59
N SER A 20 10.80 1.26 -4.84
CA SER A 20 11.63 0.96 -6.01
C SER A 20 11.42 1.98 -7.13
N ASP A 21 12.46 2.19 -7.93
CA ASP A 21 12.43 2.99 -9.16
C ASP A 21 11.98 2.17 -10.39
N LYS A 22 11.83 0.85 -10.23
CA LYS A 22 11.41 -0.09 -11.27
C LYS A 22 10.50 -1.21 -10.72
N PRO A 23 9.72 -1.89 -11.55
CA PRO A 23 9.00 -3.08 -11.13
C PRO A 23 9.97 -4.13 -10.58
N MET A 24 9.64 -4.72 -9.44
CA MET A 24 10.43 -5.78 -8.81
C MET A 24 9.83 -7.17 -9.04
N LEU A 25 8.50 -7.29 -9.03
CA LEU A 25 7.82 -8.56 -9.21
C LEU A 25 7.80 -8.98 -10.69
N ALA A 26 8.31 -10.17 -10.99
CA ALA A 26 8.30 -10.74 -12.33
C ALA A 26 7.18 -11.78 -12.51
N ALA A 27 6.99 -12.27 -13.73
CA ALA A 27 5.98 -13.29 -14.04
C ALA A 27 6.12 -14.58 -13.20
N ALA A 28 7.36 -14.93 -12.79
CA ALA A 28 7.60 -16.06 -11.90
C ALA A 28 7.06 -15.82 -10.49
N ASP A 29 7.07 -14.57 -10.01
CA ASP A 29 6.57 -14.19 -8.70
C ASP A 29 5.05 -14.14 -8.65
N THR A 30 4.40 -13.85 -9.77
CA THR A 30 2.93 -13.72 -9.87
C THR A 30 2.24 -15.03 -10.25
N ALA A 31 3.01 -16.05 -10.64
CA ALA A 31 2.48 -17.35 -11.01
C ALA A 31 1.75 -18.00 -9.81
N GLY A 32 0.43 -18.18 -9.95
CA GLY A 32 -0.42 -18.71 -8.89
C GLY A 32 -0.78 -17.69 -7.80
N ALA A 33 -0.58 -16.40 -8.04
CA ALA A 33 -1.01 -15.35 -7.12
C ALA A 33 -2.53 -15.44 -6.85
N PRO A 34 -2.96 -15.10 -5.61
CA PRO A 34 -4.37 -15.11 -5.26
C PRO A 34 -5.15 -14.13 -6.15
N GLN A 35 -6.39 -14.51 -6.45
CA GLN A 35 -7.28 -13.71 -7.29
C GLN A 35 -8.23 -12.92 -6.40
N PHE A 36 -8.59 -11.69 -6.80
CA PHE A 36 -9.60 -10.90 -6.10
C PHE A 36 -10.97 -11.21 -6.69
N ALA A 37 -12.00 -11.28 -5.83
CA ALA A 37 -13.36 -11.38 -6.30
C ALA A 37 -13.76 -10.14 -7.10
N ASP A 38 -14.43 -10.36 -8.22
CA ASP A 38 -15.04 -9.27 -8.97
C ASP A 38 -16.13 -8.59 -8.15
N GLY A 39 -16.18 -7.26 -8.23
CA GLY A 39 -17.09 -6.42 -7.49
C GLY A 39 -16.45 -5.15 -6.95
N VAL A 40 -17.22 -4.42 -6.16
CA VAL A 40 -16.79 -3.19 -5.49
C VAL A 40 -16.10 -3.56 -4.19
N TRP A 41 -14.92 -3.00 -3.99
CA TRP A 41 -14.10 -3.14 -2.81
C TRP A 41 -13.99 -1.81 -2.08
N LEU A 42 -14.27 -1.85 -0.78
CA LEU A 42 -14.18 -0.70 0.12
C LEU A 42 -12.79 -0.66 0.76
N MET A 43 -12.07 0.43 0.52
CA MET A 43 -10.74 0.71 1.08
C MET A 43 -10.88 1.22 2.52
N PRO A 44 -9.91 0.91 3.39
CA PRO A 44 -9.93 1.43 4.75
C PRO A 44 -9.79 2.96 4.72
N GLU A 45 -10.49 3.61 5.64
CA GLU A 45 -10.27 5.00 5.95
C GLU A 45 -8.95 5.12 6.72
N PHE A 46 -8.05 5.97 6.24
CA PHE A 46 -6.75 6.23 6.88
C PHE A 46 -6.77 7.51 7.72
N ASP A 47 -7.87 8.27 7.66
CA ASP A 47 -8.07 9.46 8.47
C ASP A 47 -8.88 9.08 9.73
N GLU A 48 -8.20 8.94 10.87
CA GLU A 48 -8.84 8.55 12.13
C GLU A 48 -9.81 9.63 12.67
N GLU A 49 -9.76 10.86 12.15
CA GLU A 49 -10.63 11.96 12.56
C GLU A 49 -11.95 12.00 11.78
N ALA A 50 -12.03 11.29 10.65
CA ALA A 50 -13.23 11.16 9.85
C ALA A 50 -13.95 9.83 10.19
N ASP A 51 -15.25 9.92 10.47
CA ASP A 51 -16.11 8.74 10.58
C ASP A 51 -16.82 8.52 9.25
N CYS A 52 -16.21 7.75 8.35
CA CYS A 52 -16.80 7.40 7.07
C CYS A 52 -17.64 6.12 7.15
N ALA A 53 -18.74 6.18 7.89
CA ALA A 53 -19.67 5.06 7.98
C ALA A 53 -20.34 4.75 6.63
N VAL A 54 -19.95 3.64 6.00
CA VAL A 54 -20.53 3.14 4.75
C VAL A 54 -21.59 2.08 5.01
N ASP A 55 -22.81 2.31 4.52
CA ASP A 55 -23.85 1.28 4.45
C ASP A 55 -23.70 0.47 3.15
N ALA A 56 -22.95 -0.63 3.22
CA ALA A 56 -22.70 -1.50 2.08
C ALA A 56 -23.96 -2.18 1.50
N ALA A 57 -25.10 -2.15 2.21
CA ALA A 57 -26.37 -2.62 1.67
C ALA A 57 -27.00 -1.61 0.69
N LYS A 58 -26.59 -0.35 0.76
CA LYS A 58 -27.01 0.70 -0.18
C LYS A 58 -26.17 0.69 -1.46
N PRO A 59 -26.74 1.23 -2.55
CA PRO A 59 -26.00 1.52 -3.76
C PRO A 59 -24.77 2.41 -3.50
N VAL A 60 -23.67 2.18 -4.24
CA VAL A 60 -22.42 2.96 -4.18
C VAL A 60 -22.68 4.45 -4.40
N SER A 61 -23.62 4.79 -5.29
CA SER A 61 -24.12 6.14 -5.54
C SER A 61 -24.76 6.82 -4.31
N SER A 62 -25.05 6.07 -3.25
CA SER A 62 -25.57 6.56 -1.98
C SER A 62 -24.55 6.48 -0.83
N TRP A 63 -23.32 6.07 -1.09
CA TRP A 63 -22.24 6.09 -0.11
C TRP A 63 -21.76 7.54 0.12
N PRO A 64 -21.26 7.86 1.32
CA PRO A 64 -20.72 9.19 1.60
C PRO A 64 -19.49 9.47 0.74
N ASP A 65 -19.21 10.75 0.47
CA ASP A 65 -18.11 11.15 -0.42
C ASP A 65 -16.72 10.72 0.09
N CYS A 66 -16.55 10.64 1.42
CA CYS A 66 -15.34 10.11 2.07
C CYS A 66 -15.06 8.63 1.75
N ALA A 67 -16.06 7.88 1.26
CA ALA A 67 -15.92 6.46 1.02
C ALA A 67 -14.94 6.23 -0.13
N THR A 68 -13.81 5.63 0.19
CA THR A 68 -12.82 5.25 -0.80
C THR A 68 -13.09 3.83 -1.26
N TRP A 69 -13.28 3.64 -2.57
CA TRP A 69 -13.59 2.34 -3.14
C TRP A 69 -12.96 2.15 -4.52
N ALA A 70 -12.79 0.90 -4.91
CA ALA A 70 -12.35 0.49 -6.23
C ALA A 70 -13.25 -0.63 -6.76
N LEU A 71 -13.33 -0.78 -8.08
CA LEU A 71 -14.01 -1.89 -8.73
C LEU A 71 -12.95 -2.87 -9.24
N HIS A 72 -13.09 -4.15 -8.92
CA HIS A 72 -12.36 -5.23 -9.57
C HIS A 72 -13.27 -5.94 -10.56
N LYS A 73 -12.82 -6.13 -11.80
CA LYS A 73 -13.59 -6.84 -12.82
C LYS A 73 -12.68 -7.48 -13.84
N ASP A 74 -12.90 -8.76 -14.15
CA ASP A 74 -12.17 -9.50 -15.18
C ASP A 74 -10.64 -9.42 -15.00
N GLY A 75 -10.17 -9.45 -13.74
CA GLY A 75 -8.75 -9.35 -13.38
C GLY A 75 -8.14 -7.97 -13.54
N GLN A 76 -8.95 -6.90 -13.56
CA GLN A 76 -8.51 -5.52 -13.67
C GLN A 76 -9.15 -4.64 -12.59
N TRP A 77 -8.35 -3.72 -12.06
CA TRP A 77 -8.80 -2.69 -11.13
C TRP A 77 -9.26 -1.43 -11.86
N PHE A 78 -10.28 -0.81 -11.31
CA PHE A 78 -10.81 0.48 -11.72
C PHE A 78 -10.92 1.36 -10.48
N ALA A 79 -10.27 2.51 -10.50
CA ALA A 79 -10.36 3.50 -9.44
C ALA A 79 -11.59 4.38 -9.66
N ARG A 80 -12.14 4.93 -8.58
CA ARG A 80 -13.12 6.01 -8.65
C ARG A 80 -12.55 7.19 -9.43
N ASP A 81 -13.35 7.78 -10.31
CA ASP A 81 -12.98 8.94 -11.12
C ASP A 81 -13.69 10.19 -10.56
N GLY A 82 -12.91 11.08 -9.92
CA GLY A 82 -13.40 12.29 -9.25
C GLY A 82 -14.03 12.07 -7.87
N ASP A 83 -14.50 13.18 -7.29
CA ASP A 83 -14.92 13.23 -5.87
C ASP A 83 -16.40 12.86 -5.64
N SER A 84 -17.18 12.58 -6.70
CA SER A 84 -18.62 12.32 -6.59
C SER A 84 -19.10 11.29 -7.63
N GLY A 85 -20.12 10.51 -7.26
CA GLY A 85 -20.77 9.56 -8.15
C GLY A 85 -20.04 8.22 -8.33
N ILE A 86 -20.33 7.55 -9.45
CA ILE A 86 -19.90 6.17 -9.75
C ILE A 86 -18.97 6.07 -10.97
N ALA A 87 -18.45 7.20 -11.45
CA ALA A 87 -17.52 7.16 -12.57
C ALA A 87 -16.25 6.40 -12.14
N THR A 88 -15.69 5.63 -13.07
CA THR A 88 -14.47 4.86 -12.83
C THR A 88 -13.50 5.02 -13.99
N LYS A 89 -12.22 5.01 -13.65
CA LYS A 89 -11.11 4.98 -14.61
C LYS A 89 -10.33 3.66 -14.46
N PRO A 90 -9.90 3.03 -15.56
CA PRO A 90 -9.08 1.83 -15.47
C PRO A 90 -7.75 2.15 -14.82
N VAL A 91 -7.35 1.32 -13.85
CA VAL A 91 -5.98 1.31 -13.34
C VAL A 91 -5.13 0.48 -14.31
N PRO A 92 -3.94 0.96 -14.72
CA PRO A 92 -3.02 0.16 -15.53
C PRO A 92 -2.76 -1.20 -14.87
N ARG A 93 -2.72 -2.28 -15.64
CA ARG A 93 -2.60 -3.64 -15.07
C ARG A 93 -1.26 -3.85 -14.38
N GLU A 94 -0.24 -3.19 -14.88
CA GLU A 94 1.12 -3.14 -14.36
C GLU A 94 1.24 -2.32 -13.07
N ALA A 95 0.27 -1.45 -12.77
CA ALA A 95 0.29 -0.61 -11.58
C ALA A 95 -0.11 -1.35 -10.30
N VAL A 96 -0.79 -2.50 -10.42
CA VAL A 96 -1.15 -3.36 -9.27
C VAL A 96 -0.75 -4.80 -9.59
N VAL A 97 0.40 -5.23 -9.05
CA VAL A 97 0.94 -6.58 -9.28
C VAL A 97 1.00 -7.34 -7.96
N VAL A 98 0.46 -8.57 -7.95
CA VAL A 98 0.36 -9.38 -6.74
C VAL A 98 1.24 -10.62 -6.86
N SER A 99 2.11 -10.83 -5.88
CA SER A 99 2.94 -12.02 -5.80
C SER A 99 2.16 -13.20 -5.22
N ASN A 100 2.57 -14.41 -5.60
CA ASN A 100 2.24 -15.62 -4.88
C ASN A 100 3.09 -15.73 -3.59
N GLY A 101 2.73 -16.69 -2.74
CA GLY A 101 3.38 -17.01 -1.48
C GLY A 101 2.39 -17.06 -0.32
N ASP A 102 2.87 -17.57 0.80
CA ASP A 102 2.20 -17.57 2.10
C ASP A 102 1.94 -16.14 2.62
N ILE A 103 2.87 -15.23 2.31
CA ILE A 103 2.70 -13.78 2.41
C ILE A 103 2.75 -13.28 0.97
N ALA A 104 1.65 -12.72 0.51
CA ALA A 104 1.56 -12.11 -0.81
C ALA A 104 1.95 -10.64 -0.70
N ILE A 105 2.68 -10.15 -1.71
CA ILE A 105 3.11 -8.76 -1.82
C ILE A 105 2.33 -8.13 -2.95
N VAL A 106 1.74 -6.98 -2.70
CA VAL A 106 1.14 -6.11 -3.71
C VAL A 106 2.14 -5.00 -3.99
N GLN A 107 2.66 -4.97 -5.21
CA GLN A 107 3.41 -3.84 -5.76
C GLN A 107 2.41 -2.84 -6.34
N LEU A 108 2.50 -1.60 -5.87
CA LEU A 108 1.66 -0.48 -6.28
C LEU A 108 2.53 0.55 -6.99
N GLU A 109 2.15 0.94 -8.19
CA GLU A 109 2.76 2.07 -8.91
C GLU A 109 1.95 3.35 -8.66
N SER A 110 2.62 4.39 -8.18
CA SER A 110 2.05 5.72 -8.02
C SER A 110 1.73 6.32 -9.38
N GLU A 111 0.51 6.87 -9.53
CA GLU A 111 0.21 7.73 -10.68
C GLU A 111 1.09 8.99 -10.64
N PRO A 112 1.46 9.58 -11.81
CA PRO A 112 2.06 10.90 -11.84
C PRO A 112 1.19 11.92 -11.12
N GLY A 113 1.80 12.90 -10.45
CA GLY A 113 1.08 14.02 -9.85
C GLY A 113 0.26 14.80 -10.89
N GLU A 114 -0.73 15.56 -10.45
CA GLU A 114 -1.59 16.38 -11.34
C GLU A 114 -0.79 17.39 -12.18
N ASP A 115 0.37 17.81 -11.69
CA ASP A 115 1.33 18.68 -12.37
C ASP A 115 2.26 17.94 -13.36
N GLY A 116 2.07 16.62 -13.51
CA GLY A 116 2.90 15.73 -14.32
C GLY A 116 4.21 15.33 -13.65
N THR A 117 4.43 15.68 -12.38
CA THR A 117 5.63 15.27 -11.65
C THR A 117 5.61 13.76 -11.42
N VAL A 118 6.69 13.09 -11.80
CA VAL A 118 6.87 11.64 -11.63
C VAL A 118 7.68 11.39 -10.37
N ASP A 119 7.16 10.53 -9.48
CA ASP A 119 7.90 10.06 -8.31
C ASP A 119 9.16 9.29 -8.79
N PRO A 120 10.37 9.64 -8.32
CA PRO A 120 11.58 8.90 -8.68
C PRO A 120 11.60 7.46 -8.16
N THR A 121 10.70 7.11 -7.25
CA THR A 121 10.49 5.79 -6.65
C THR A 121 9.01 5.42 -6.70
N PRO A 122 8.43 5.25 -7.91
CA PRO A 122 6.98 5.17 -8.05
C PRO A 122 6.41 3.85 -7.51
N PHE A 123 7.24 2.86 -7.17
CA PHE A 123 6.76 1.58 -6.67
C PHE A 123 6.83 1.52 -5.15
N THR A 124 5.69 1.25 -4.51
CA THR A 124 5.58 0.93 -3.09
C THR A 124 5.03 -0.49 -2.92
N PHE A 125 5.15 -1.04 -1.71
CA PHE A 125 4.77 -2.42 -1.44
C PHE A 125 3.94 -2.54 -0.17
N VAL A 126 2.80 -3.24 -0.29
CA VAL A 126 2.04 -3.75 0.84
C VAL A 126 2.07 -5.27 0.84
N ALA A 127 1.84 -5.88 1.97
CA ALA A 127 1.80 -7.33 2.11
C ALA A 127 0.58 -7.78 2.90
N PHE A 128 0.12 -9.00 2.64
CA PHE A 128 -0.98 -9.63 3.37
C PHE A 128 -0.74 -11.14 3.51
N ASP A 129 -1.38 -11.74 4.51
CA ASP A 129 -1.38 -13.18 4.69
C ASP A 129 -2.29 -13.86 3.66
N ASN A 130 -1.73 -14.77 2.87
CA ASN A 130 -2.45 -15.58 1.90
C ASN A 130 -2.58 -17.02 2.43
N LYS A 131 -3.15 -17.18 3.64
CA LYS A 131 -3.23 -18.47 4.35
C LYS A 131 -4.65 -18.88 4.78
N PRO A 132 -5.04 -20.14 4.53
CA PRO A 132 -4.41 -21.05 3.55
C PRO A 132 -4.52 -20.43 2.15
N ALA A 133 -3.56 -20.68 1.26
CA ALA A 133 -3.67 -20.20 -0.13
C ALA A 133 -4.93 -20.81 -0.75
N THR A 134 -5.98 -20.00 -0.88
CA THR A 134 -7.30 -20.47 -1.34
C THR A 134 -7.38 -20.34 -2.85
N THR A 135 -7.95 -21.34 -3.53
CA THR A 135 -8.33 -21.20 -4.94
C THR A 135 -9.56 -20.32 -5.13
N ALA A 136 -10.30 -20.06 -4.04
CA ALA A 136 -11.42 -19.12 -4.06
C ALA A 136 -10.88 -17.69 -4.19
N PRO A 137 -11.56 -16.82 -4.95
CA PRO A 137 -11.22 -15.41 -4.99
C PRO A 137 -11.33 -14.77 -3.61
N LEU A 138 -10.34 -13.94 -3.26
CA LEU A 138 -10.29 -13.15 -2.05
C LEU A 138 -11.49 -12.22 -1.98
N ARG A 139 -12.04 -12.04 -0.78
CA ARG A 139 -13.12 -11.08 -0.48
C ARG A 139 -12.77 -10.11 0.64
N ALA A 140 -11.63 -10.30 1.28
CA ALA A 140 -11.09 -9.38 2.27
C ALA A 140 -9.60 -9.66 2.37
N ILE A 141 -8.82 -8.60 2.59
CA ILE A 141 -7.42 -8.70 3.00
C ILE A 141 -7.19 -7.73 4.16
N GLY A 142 -6.50 -8.20 5.19
CA GLY A 142 -5.79 -7.34 6.14
C GLY A 142 -4.37 -7.19 5.63
N PHE A 143 -3.90 -5.96 5.45
CA PHE A 143 -2.59 -5.70 4.88
C PHE A 143 -1.72 -4.82 5.79
N TRP A 144 -0.42 -4.84 5.55
CA TRP A 144 0.54 -3.96 6.19
C TRP A 144 1.52 -3.40 5.16
N MET A 145 2.12 -2.25 5.47
CA MET A 145 3.19 -1.67 4.65
C MET A 145 4.46 -2.51 4.79
N VAL A 146 5.16 -2.75 3.69
CA VAL A 146 6.49 -3.36 3.75
C VAL A 146 7.49 -2.27 4.12
N MET A 147 8.10 -2.39 5.30
CA MET A 147 9.09 -1.45 5.82
C MET A 147 10.49 -1.87 5.36
N CYS A 148 11.40 -0.90 5.19
CA CYS A 148 12.81 -1.13 4.92
C CYS A 148 13.66 -1.33 6.19
N GLY A 149 13.05 -1.24 7.37
CA GLY A 149 13.73 -1.37 8.65
C GLY A 149 12.78 -1.31 9.84
N LYS A 150 13.35 -1.21 11.03
CA LYS A 150 12.63 -0.96 12.29
C LYS A 150 13.12 0.34 12.90
N TYR A 151 12.21 1.06 13.52
CA TYR A 151 12.56 2.20 14.36
C TYR A 151 13.02 1.66 15.71
N GLU A 152 14.25 1.99 16.10
CA GLU A 152 14.85 1.62 17.38
C GLU A 152 15.15 2.89 18.19
N PRO A 153 14.94 2.85 19.52
CA PRO A 153 15.14 4.02 20.34
C PRO A 153 16.62 4.42 20.42
N VAL A 154 16.92 5.69 20.18
CA VAL A 154 18.26 6.25 20.32
C VAL A 154 18.55 6.54 21.79
N GLN A 155 19.52 5.84 22.37
CA GLN A 155 19.85 6.02 23.79
C GLN A 155 20.35 7.44 24.08
N GLY A 156 19.65 8.15 24.97
CA GLY A 156 20.05 9.48 25.43
C GLY A 156 19.65 10.62 24.48
N ALA A 157 18.87 10.33 23.43
CA ALA A 157 18.30 11.35 22.56
C ALA A 157 17.18 12.14 23.26
N ALA A 158 16.96 13.37 22.79
CA ALA A 158 15.77 14.14 23.13
C ALA A 158 14.52 13.46 22.53
N GLU A 159 13.34 13.79 23.05
CA GLU A 159 12.06 13.13 22.70
C GLU A 159 11.71 13.23 21.20
N ASP A 160 12.24 14.25 20.51
CA ASP A 160 12.09 14.49 19.06
C ASP A 160 13.15 13.80 18.17
N GLU A 161 14.18 13.20 18.77
CA GLU A 161 15.21 12.38 18.12
C GLU A 161 15.17 10.92 18.61
N ALA A 162 14.04 10.54 19.22
CA ALA A 162 13.95 9.35 20.04
C ALA A 162 14.12 8.03 19.27
N ASP A 163 13.89 8.00 17.96
CA ASP A 163 13.92 6.78 17.16
C ASP A 163 14.78 6.91 15.89
N GLU A 164 15.65 5.93 15.66
CA GLU A 164 16.45 5.77 14.44
C GLU A 164 15.95 4.58 13.62
N LEU A 165 15.86 4.76 12.29
CA LEU A 165 15.53 3.67 11.38
C LEU A 165 16.74 2.75 11.17
N VAL A 166 16.72 1.60 11.81
CA VAL A 166 17.66 0.50 11.57
C VAL A 166 17.17 -0.34 10.39
N ARG A 167 17.80 -0.15 9.23
CA ARG A 167 17.43 -0.82 7.98
C ARG A 167 17.68 -2.33 8.03
N PHE A 168 16.80 -3.09 7.38
CA PHE A 168 17.02 -4.51 7.13
C PHE A 168 18.20 -4.71 6.16
N PRO A 169 18.92 -5.84 6.24
CA PRO A 169 19.98 -6.16 5.28
C PRO A 169 19.48 -6.16 3.83
N GLY A 170 20.26 -5.61 2.91
CA GLY A 170 19.95 -5.57 1.48
C GLY A 170 19.12 -4.35 1.03
N PHE A 171 18.85 -3.39 1.91
CA PHE A 171 18.27 -2.08 1.56
C PHE A 171 19.35 -1.00 1.43
N ASP A 172 19.17 -0.10 0.48
CA ASP A 172 20.00 1.12 0.39
C ASP A 172 19.47 2.27 1.26
N GLU A 173 20.16 3.41 1.23
CA GLU A 173 19.79 4.60 2.00
C GLU A 173 18.40 5.16 1.63
N LYS A 174 17.91 4.86 0.42
CA LYS A 174 16.60 5.27 -0.09
C LYS A 174 15.52 4.20 0.11
N CYS A 175 15.80 3.17 0.91
CA CYS A 175 14.87 2.07 1.16
C CYS A 175 14.50 1.28 -0.09
N ARG A 176 15.45 1.15 -1.03
CA ARG A 176 15.33 0.25 -2.19
C ARG A 176 15.95 -1.11 -1.87
N PRO A 177 15.18 -2.22 -1.98
CA PRO A 177 15.74 -3.56 -1.79
C PRO A 177 16.55 -4.00 -3.01
N GLU A 178 17.68 -4.66 -2.79
CA GLU A 178 18.56 -5.14 -3.86
C GLU A 178 17.97 -6.32 -4.67
N SER A 179 16.96 -7.01 -4.11
CA SER A 179 16.31 -8.15 -4.75
C SER A 179 14.88 -8.38 -4.26
N VAL A 180 14.11 -9.17 -5.01
CA VAL A 180 12.76 -9.63 -4.60
C VAL A 180 12.82 -10.46 -3.32
N GLN A 181 13.89 -11.23 -3.10
CA GLN A 181 14.03 -12.00 -1.87
C GLN A 181 14.15 -11.08 -0.65
N VAL A 182 14.97 -10.03 -0.74
CA VAL A 182 15.09 -9.02 0.33
C VAL A 182 13.73 -8.34 0.59
N LEU A 183 12.96 -8.05 -0.46
CA LEU A 183 11.61 -7.52 -0.32
C LEU A 183 10.66 -8.51 0.40
N ARG A 184 10.75 -9.81 0.10
CA ARG A 184 9.96 -10.86 0.76
C ARG A 184 10.32 -11.01 2.24
N ASP A 185 11.60 -10.99 2.55
CA ASP A 185 12.09 -11.07 3.93
C ASP A 185 11.64 -9.83 4.74
N ALA A 186 11.69 -8.64 4.11
CA ALA A 186 11.16 -7.42 4.69
C ALA A 186 9.65 -7.46 4.91
N ALA A 187 8.88 -7.99 3.94
CA ALA A 187 7.43 -8.14 4.09
C ALA A 187 7.08 -9.01 5.30
N ALA A 188 7.82 -10.11 5.52
CA ALA A 188 7.66 -10.95 6.69
C ALA A 188 8.09 -10.25 7.99
N ALA A 189 9.20 -9.50 7.98
CA ALA A 189 9.71 -8.79 9.15
C ALA A 189 8.88 -7.57 9.56
N SER A 190 8.15 -6.99 8.60
CA SER A 190 7.26 -5.84 8.79
C SER A 190 5.87 -6.23 9.29
N ARG A 191 5.56 -7.54 9.29
CA ARG A 191 4.26 -8.04 9.71
C ARG A 191 4.01 -7.65 11.18
N PRO A 192 2.90 -6.94 11.48
CA PRO A 192 2.55 -6.59 12.85
C PRO A 192 2.29 -7.83 13.72
N ALA A 193 2.26 -7.62 15.04
CA ALA A 193 1.84 -8.65 15.98
C ALA A 193 0.40 -9.12 15.67
N ALA A 194 0.08 -10.36 16.01
CA ALA A 194 -1.19 -11.00 15.62
C ALA A 194 -2.45 -10.32 16.21
N ASP A 195 -2.28 -9.55 17.30
CA ASP A 195 -3.32 -8.77 17.97
C ASP A 195 -3.43 -7.33 17.46
N PHE A 196 -2.53 -6.90 16.57
CA PHE A 196 -2.59 -5.58 15.95
C PHE A 196 -3.72 -5.54 14.90
N PRO A 197 -4.66 -4.58 14.99
CA PRO A 197 -5.72 -4.45 14.00
C PRO A 197 -5.14 -3.96 12.67
N LEU A 198 -5.17 -4.81 11.65
CA LEU A 198 -4.72 -4.43 10.31
C LEU A 198 -5.78 -3.61 9.58
N PRO A 199 -5.39 -2.59 8.79
CA PRO A 199 -6.29 -1.96 7.84
C PRO A 199 -6.84 -3.03 6.88
N GLN A 200 -8.15 -2.97 6.63
CA GLN A 200 -8.86 -3.97 5.83
C GLN A 200 -9.32 -3.39 4.51
N PHE A 201 -9.00 -4.08 3.42
CA PHE A 201 -9.60 -3.86 2.11
C PHE A 201 -10.60 -4.98 1.85
N GLY A 202 -11.89 -4.63 1.75
CA GLY A 202 -12.98 -5.61 1.78
C GLY A 202 -13.89 -5.54 0.57
N TRP A 203 -14.26 -6.68 0.02
CA TRP A 203 -15.31 -6.81 -0.99
C TRP A 203 -16.65 -6.44 -0.35
N ALA A 204 -17.34 -5.47 -0.93
CA ALA A 204 -18.63 -4.99 -0.47
C ALA A 204 -19.80 -5.62 -1.25
N ARG A 205 -19.68 -5.73 -2.58
CA ARG A 205 -20.78 -6.15 -3.46
C ARG A 205 -20.31 -6.55 -4.85
N ALA A 206 -21.14 -7.33 -5.57
CA ALA A 206 -20.78 -7.93 -6.85
C ALA A 206 -20.77 -6.96 -8.04
N ALA A 207 -21.46 -5.83 -7.96
CA ALA A 207 -21.58 -4.89 -9.06
C ALA A 207 -21.66 -3.44 -8.55
N LEU A 208 -21.13 -2.53 -9.37
CA LEU A 208 -21.45 -1.11 -9.34
C LEU A 208 -22.92 -0.97 -9.76
N ASP A 209 -23.69 -0.16 -9.02
CA ASP A 209 -25.17 -0.04 -9.06
C ASP A 209 -25.87 -0.29 -10.41
#